data_AF-A0A5B9DDY5-F1
#
_entry.id   AF-A0A5B9DDY5-F1
#
_cell.length_a   1.000
_cell.length_b   1.000
_cell.length_c   1.000
_cell.angle_alpha   90.00
_cell.angle_beta   90.00
_cell.angle_gamma   90.00
#
_symmetry.space_group_name_H-M   'P 1'
#
loop_
_entity.id
_entity.type
_entity.pdbx_description
1 polymer ?
#
loop_
_entity_poly.entity_id
_entity_poly.type
_entity_poly.pdbx_seq_one_letter_code
_entity_poly.pdbx_strand_id
1 'polypeptide(L)'
;MAKKKIIKKKVTPPPEEEKKEEIEEVPKEDVDAFDLKEAPVSEEELSEIEQEIKEAETEFDEEIQEERYYVVPLARKFQRVPRWKRSKKAIIVLREFLTRHMKPEGEVYISQELNERVWENGIKNPPRKIRVRVTKSVDGVVRAYLA
;
A
#
# COMPACT_ATOMS: atom_id res chain seq x y z
N MET A 1 30.14 -47.66 21.29
CA MET A 1 30.28 -46.57 22.28
C MET A 1 29.66 -45.30 21.71
N ALA A 2 28.55 -44.82 22.27
CA ALA A 2 27.75 -43.72 21.73
C ALA A 2 28.17 -42.37 22.34
N LYS A 3 28.57 -41.40 21.51
CA LYS A 3 28.76 -40.00 21.93
C LYS A 3 27.40 -39.29 21.96
N LYS A 4 26.86 -39.01 23.14
CA LYS A 4 25.64 -38.19 23.34
C LYS A 4 25.91 -36.75 22.90
N LYS A 5 25.13 -36.26 21.92
CA LYS A 5 25.04 -34.84 21.55
C LYS A 5 24.28 -34.11 22.67
N ILE A 6 24.95 -33.19 23.35
CA ILE A 6 24.32 -32.32 24.36
C ILE A 6 23.56 -31.22 23.61
N ILE A 7 22.23 -31.35 23.57
CA ILE A 7 21.33 -30.30 23.11
C ILE A 7 21.05 -29.43 24.33
N LYS A 8 21.57 -28.20 24.36
CA LYS A 8 21.16 -27.20 25.37
C LYS A 8 19.70 -26.82 25.09
N LYS A 9 18.78 -27.32 25.92
CA LYS A 9 17.43 -26.76 26.06
C LYS A 9 17.58 -25.33 26.58
N LYS A 10 17.17 -24.32 25.81
CA LYS A 10 16.78 -23.03 26.38
C LYS A 10 15.46 -23.26 27.12
N VAL A 11 15.57 -23.45 28.43
CA VAL A 11 14.43 -23.38 29.35
C VAL A 11 14.32 -21.91 29.73
N THR A 12 13.23 -21.26 29.34
CA THR A 12 12.78 -20.02 29.96
C THR A 12 11.69 -20.39 30.97
N PRO A 13 11.95 -20.29 32.27
CA PRO A 13 10.89 -20.23 33.27
C PRO A 13 10.24 -18.83 33.33
N PRO A 14 9.01 -18.73 33.87
CA PRO A 14 8.04 -17.65 33.65
C PRO A 14 8.14 -16.55 34.76
N PRO A 15 7.25 -15.54 34.79
CA PRO A 15 7.53 -14.17 35.23
C PRO A 15 7.52 -13.99 36.75
N GLU A 16 8.30 -13.02 37.23
CA GLU A 16 8.05 -12.37 38.52
C GLU A 16 7.63 -10.92 38.25
N GLU A 17 6.41 -10.65 38.69
CA GLU A 17 5.76 -9.35 38.76
C GLU A 17 6.31 -8.55 39.95
N GLU A 18 6.25 -7.22 39.81
CA GLU A 18 6.38 -6.18 40.85
C GLU A 18 7.77 -5.77 41.35
N LYS A 19 8.32 -4.74 40.68
CA LYS A 19 8.61 -3.47 41.37
C LYS A 19 8.06 -2.31 40.55
N LYS A 20 6.99 -1.69 41.07
CA LYS A 20 6.62 -0.31 40.80
C LYS A 20 7.52 0.55 41.69
N GLU A 21 8.39 1.35 41.08
CA GLU A 21 9.27 2.40 41.63
C GLU A 21 10.23 2.63 40.45
N GLU A 22 10.31 3.77 39.77
CA GLU A 22 10.19 5.16 40.18
C GLU A 22 10.02 5.92 38.86
N ILE A 23 8.95 6.69 38.71
CA ILE A 23 8.83 7.64 37.60
C ILE A 23 9.81 8.76 37.95
N GLU A 24 10.94 8.84 37.26
CA GLU A 24 11.76 10.06 37.30
C GLU A 24 10.90 11.20 36.77
N GLU A 25 10.47 12.06 37.69
CA GLU A 25 9.90 13.36 37.37
C GLU A 25 10.98 14.18 36.67
N VAL A 26 10.90 14.22 35.34
CA VAL A 26 11.64 15.21 34.56
C VAL A 26 11.13 16.59 35.01
N PRO A 27 12.03 17.50 35.45
CA PRO A 27 11.64 18.77 36.03
C PRO A 27 10.83 19.60 35.03
N LYS A 28 9.65 20.04 35.47
CA LYS A 28 8.88 21.10 34.83
C LYS A 28 9.51 22.44 35.24
N GLU A 29 10.59 22.81 34.59
CA GLU A 29 11.11 24.16 34.59
C GLU A 29 11.27 24.61 33.14
N ASP A 30 10.33 25.45 32.71
CA ASP A 30 10.51 26.60 31.83
C ASP A 30 11.44 26.40 30.63
N VAL A 31 11.01 25.57 29.68
CA VAL A 31 11.26 25.89 28.27
C VAL A 31 10.13 26.80 27.83
N ASP A 32 10.54 28.02 27.51
CA ASP A 32 9.75 29.15 27.07
C ASP A 32 8.46 28.76 26.35
N ALA A 33 7.39 29.49 26.68
CA ALA A 33 6.22 29.61 25.84
C ALA A 33 6.66 29.96 24.41
N PHE A 34 6.92 28.94 23.60
CA PHE A 34 7.08 29.07 22.17
C PHE A 34 5.69 29.40 21.65
N ASP A 35 5.49 30.69 21.41
CA ASP A 35 4.27 31.30 20.89
C ASP A 35 3.59 30.40 19.85
N LEU A 36 2.57 29.66 20.30
CA LEU A 36 1.60 28.97 19.45
C LEU A 36 0.63 29.97 18.78
N LYS A 37 1.08 31.21 18.58
CA LYS A 37 0.28 32.31 18.06
C LYS A 37 0.86 32.97 16.81
N GLU A 38 1.93 32.42 16.25
CA GLU A 38 2.42 32.89 14.97
C GLU A 38 2.93 31.71 14.12
N ALA A 39 1.96 30.94 13.62
CA ALA A 39 2.09 30.35 12.30
C ALA A 39 1.13 31.12 11.37
N PRO A 40 1.55 32.26 10.77
CA PRO A 40 0.89 32.74 9.57
C PRO A 40 1.46 31.92 8.41
N VAL A 41 1.05 30.66 8.27
CA VAL A 41 0.97 30.11 6.92
C VAL A 41 -0.30 30.75 6.40
N SER A 42 -0.13 31.75 5.53
CA SER A 42 -1.22 32.65 5.15
C SER A 42 -2.38 31.84 4.57
N GLU A 43 -3.61 32.20 4.95
CA GLU A 43 -4.81 31.61 4.34
C GLU A 43 -4.82 31.82 2.81
N GLU A 44 -4.10 32.85 2.36
CA GLU A 44 -3.82 33.18 0.96
C GLU A 44 -2.92 32.12 0.29
N GLU A 45 -1.81 31.70 0.90
CA GLU A 45 -0.95 30.62 0.38
C GLU A 45 -1.69 29.28 0.29
N LEU A 46 -2.57 28.96 1.24
CA LEU A 46 -3.39 27.75 1.15
C LEU A 46 -4.40 27.82 0.00
N SER A 47 -4.94 29.00 -0.30
CA SER A 47 -5.86 29.22 -1.40
C SER A 47 -5.18 29.19 -2.78
N GLU A 48 -3.93 29.65 -2.85
CA GLU A 48 -3.09 29.58 -4.05
C GLU A 48 -2.69 28.13 -4.35
N ILE A 49 -2.28 27.38 -3.32
CA ILE A 49 -1.98 25.95 -3.45
C ILE A 49 -3.24 25.15 -3.85
N GLU A 50 -4.42 25.45 -3.29
CA GLU A 50 -5.67 24.82 -3.71
C GLU A 50 -6.03 25.13 -5.17
N GLN A 51 -5.78 26.36 -5.64
CA GLN A 51 -5.99 26.74 -7.03
C GLN A 51 -5.00 26.05 -7.97
N GLU A 52 -3.72 25.98 -7.62
CA GLU A 52 -2.71 25.24 -8.39
C GLU A 52 -3.03 23.74 -8.48
N ILE A 53 -3.44 23.11 -7.37
CA ILE A 53 -3.83 21.68 -7.36
C ILE A 53 -5.04 21.47 -8.27
N LYS A 54 -6.02 22.38 -8.24
CA LYS A 54 -7.24 22.27 -9.03
C LYS A 54 -6.99 22.48 -10.52
N GLU A 55 -6.13 23.43 -10.89
CA GLU A 55 -5.71 23.65 -12.27
C GLU A 55 -4.91 22.44 -12.80
N ALA A 56 -3.98 21.90 -12.00
CA ALA A 56 -3.26 20.67 -12.33
C ALA A 56 -4.19 19.44 -12.45
N GLU A 57 -5.22 19.33 -11.61
CA GLU A 57 -6.24 18.28 -11.73
C GLU A 57 -7.04 18.41 -13.04
N THR A 58 -7.41 19.63 -13.45
CA THR A 58 -8.12 19.85 -14.72
C THR A 58 -7.29 19.53 -15.95
N GLU A 59 -5.98 19.84 -15.95
CA GLU A 59 -5.09 19.45 -17.04
C GLU A 59 -4.90 17.92 -17.10
N PHE A 60 -4.82 17.26 -15.95
CA PHE A 60 -4.60 15.81 -15.88
C PHE A 60 -5.81 14.99 -16.36
N ASP A 61 -7.03 15.49 -16.14
CA ASP A 61 -8.27 14.85 -16.59
C ASP A 61 -8.44 14.92 -18.12
N GLU A 62 -7.90 15.94 -18.79
CA GLU A 62 -7.97 16.09 -20.25
C GLU A 62 -7.04 15.12 -21.01
N GLU A 63 -6.06 14.53 -20.34
CA GLU A 63 -5.07 13.61 -20.94
C GLU A 63 -5.52 12.13 -20.96
N ILE A 64 -6.73 11.82 -20.48
CA ILE A 64 -7.24 10.44 -20.43
C ILE A 64 -7.89 10.06 -21.76
N GLN A 65 -7.18 9.25 -22.57
CA GLN A 65 -7.68 8.80 -23.87
C GLN A 65 -8.81 7.79 -23.77
N GLU A 66 -8.68 6.81 -22.88
CA GLU A 66 -9.64 5.70 -22.78
C GLU A 66 -9.82 5.23 -21.34
N GLU A 67 -11.09 5.15 -20.93
CA GLU A 67 -11.51 4.48 -19.71
C GLU A 67 -12.23 3.17 -20.03
N ARG A 68 -11.87 2.09 -19.32
CA ARG A 68 -12.49 0.77 -19.49
C ARG A 68 -12.68 0.08 -18.15
N TYR A 69 -13.80 -0.63 -18.02
CA TYR A 69 -14.08 -1.48 -16.87
C TYR A 69 -13.88 -2.96 -17.23
N TYR A 70 -13.03 -3.65 -16.48
CA TYR A 70 -12.76 -5.08 -16.68
C TYR A 70 -13.06 -5.89 -15.43
N VAL A 71 -13.59 -7.09 -15.64
CA VAL A 71 -13.61 -8.15 -14.61
C VAL A 71 -12.43 -9.07 -14.88
N VAL A 72 -11.38 -8.99 -14.06
CA VAL A 72 -10.15 -9.77 -14.25
C VAL A 72 -10.25 -11.13 -13.56
N PRO A 73 -10.20 -12.26 -14.29
CA PRO A 73 -10.25 -13.60 -13.70
C PRO A 73 -8.85 -14.07 -13.24
N LEU A 74 -8.48 -13.78 -11.99
CA LEU A 74 -7.17 -14.13 -11.42
C LEU A 74 -7.02 -15.62 -11.09
N ALA A 75 -8.12 -16.26 -10.67
CA ALA A 75 -8.16 -17.63 -10.15
C ALA A 75 -7.48 -18.67 -11.06
N ARG A 76 -7.69 -18.55 -12.38
CA ARG A 76 -7.19 -19.54 -13.35
C ARG A 76 -5.67 -19.69 -13.32
N LYS A 77 -4.95 -18.59 -13.09
CA LYS A 77 -3.49 -18.58 -13.13
C LYS A 77 -2.86 -18.78 -11.75
N PHE A 78 -3.37 -18.14 -10.69
CA PHE A 78 -2.74 -18.28 -9.37
C PHE A 78 -2.99 -19.66 -8.72
N GLN A 79 -4.09 -20.35 -9.05
CA GLN A 79 -4.38 -21.67 -8.47
C GLN A 79 -3.35 -22.74 -8.82
N ARG A 80 -2.64 -22.57 -9.94
CA ARG A 80 -1.54 -23.45 -10.39
C ARG A 80 -0.29 -23.35 -9.52
N VAL A 81 -0.20 -22.33 -8.67
CA VAL A 81 0.96 -22.02 -7.86
C VAL A 81 0.72 -22.44 -6.40
N PRO A 82 1.75 -22.89 -5.67
CA PRO A 82 1.64 -23.17 -4.24
C PRO A 82 1.02 -22.03 -3.43
N ARG A 83 0.26 -22.39 -2.37
CA ARG A 83 -0.55 -21.45 -1.58
C ARG A 83 0.20 -20.17 -1.15
N TRP A 84 1.43 -20.32 -0.69
CA TRP A 84 2.28 -19.23 -0.18
C TRP A 84 2.81 -18.27 -1.25
N LYS A 85 2.52 -18.45 -2.54
CA LYS A 85 2.91 -17.53 -3.62
C LYS A 85 1.72 -16.96 -4.38
N ARG A 86 0.48 -17.23 -3.94
CA ARG A 86 -0.72 -16.95 -4.75
C ARG A 86 -1.00 -15.47 -4.93
N SER A 87 -0.97 -14.66 -3.87
CA SER A 87 -1.23 -13.20 -4.00
C SER A 87 -0.16 -12.50 -4.83
N LYS A 88 1.11 -12.86 -4.64
CA LYS A 88 2.20 -12.41 -5.52
C LYS A 88 1.94 -12.78 -6.98
N LYS A 89 1.50 -14.02 -7.26
CA LYS A 89 1.15 -14.42 -8.63
C LYS A 89 -0.08 -13.67 -9.14
N ALA A 90 -1.06 -13.36 -8.30
CA ALA A 90 -2.27 -12.64 -8.69
C ALA A 90 -1.93 -11.23 -9.24
N ILE A 91 -1.00 -10.50 -8.61
CA ILE A 91 -0.53 -9.20 -9.11
C ILE A 91 0.15 -9.33 -10.47
N ILE A 92 1.01 -10.33 -10.63
CA ILE A 92 1.68 -10.60 -11.92
C ILE A 92 0.62 -10.89 -13.00
N VAL A 93 -0.38 -11.69 -12.68
CA VAL A 93 -1.48 -12.02 -13.60
C VAL A 93 -2.31 -10.79 -13.96
N LEU A 94 -2.50 -9.88 -13.02
CA LEU A 94 -3.18 -8.62 -13.27
C LEU A 94 -2.38 -7.75 -14.25
N ARG A 95 -1.06 -7.61 -14.04
CA ARG A 95 -0.17 -6.91 -14.98
C ARG A 95 -0.22 -7.54 -16.37
N GLU A 96 -0.07 -8.86 -16.46
CA GLU A 96 -0.17 -9.63 -17.73
C GLU A 96 -1.53 -9.40 -18.43
N PHE A 97 -2.62 -9.30 -17.66
CA PHE A 97 -3.95 -9.03 -18.21
C PHE A 97 -4.03 -7.62 -18.81
N LEU A 98 -3.55 -6.61 -18.09
CA LEU A 98 -3.55 -5.21 -18.56
C LEU A 98 -2.67 -5.03 -19.80
N THR A 99 -1.47 -5.63 -19.81
CA THR A 99 -0.57 -5.60 -20.97
C THR A 99 -1.22 -6.20 -22.21
N ARG A 100 -2.00 -7.29 -22.05
CA ARG A 100 -2.67 -7.94 -23.18
C ARG A 100 -3.83 -7.11 -23.77
N HIS A 101 -4.61 -6.43 -22.93
CA HIS A 101 -5.84 -5.76 -23.39
C HIS A 101 -5.63 -4.30 -23.76
N MET A 102 -4.86 -3.55 -22.97
CA MET A 102 -4.65 -2.11 -23.20
C MET A 102 -3.45 -1.82 -24.09
N LYS A 103 -2.53 -2.79 -24.25
CA LYS A 103 -1.26 -2.62 -24.99
C LYS A 103 -0.56 -1.32 -24.58
N PRO A 104 -0.12 -1.20 -23.32
CA PRO A 104 0.60 -0.04 -22.85
C PRO A 104 1.91 0.10 -23.64
N GLU A 105 2.24 1.33 -24.00
CA GLU A 105 3.56 1.66 -24.56
C GLU A 105 4.56 1.93 -23.44
N GLY A 106 4.07 2.40 -22.29
CA GLY A 106 4.85 2.64 -21.07
C GLY A 106 4.61 1.61 -19.95
N GLU A 107 4.80 2.06 -18.71
CA GLU A 107 4.61 1.24 -17.51
C GLU A 107 3.15 1.09 -17.08
N VAL A 108 2.87 0.00 -16.36
CA VAL A 108 1.57 -0.27 -15.74
C VAL A 108 1.64 0.03 -14.25
N TYR A 109 0.87 1.03 -13.82
CA TYR A 109 0.71 1.39 -12.42
C TYR A 109 -0.55 0.76 -11.85
N ILE A 110 -0.40 0.17 -10.67
CA ILE A 110 -1.49 -0.41 -9.90
C ILE A 110 -1.66 0.47 -8.67
N SER A 111 -2.87 1.01 -8.49
CA SER A 111 -3.22 1.78 -7.30
C SER A 111 -3.05 0.95 -6.02
N GLN A 112 -2.80 1.66 -4.93
CA GLN A 112 -2.63 1.04 -3.62
C GLN A 112 -3.90 0.29 -3.17
N GLU A 113 -5.07 0.90 -3.32
CA GLU A 113 -6.37 0.29 -2.96
C GLU A 113 -6.58 -1.06 -3.65
N LEU A 114 -6.27 -1.12 -4.95
CA LEU A 114 -6.40 -2.35 -5.72
C LEU A 114 -5.41 -3.42 -5.21
N ASN A 115 -4.19 -3.02 -4.87
CA ASN A 115 -3.20 -3.93 -4.30
C ASN A 115 -3.68 -4.45 -2.94
N GLU A 116 -4.15 -3.59 -2.05
CA GLU A 116 -4.69 -3.98 -0.75
C GLU A 116 -5.86 -4.96 -0.89
N ARG A 117 -6.77 -4.72 -1.84
CA ARG A 117 -7.87 -5.65 -2.15
C ARG A 117 -7.39 -7.04 -2.59
N VAL A 118 -6.24 -7.13 -3.26
CA VAL A 118 -5.61 -8.42 -3.59
C VAL A 118 -5.04 -9.11 -2.35
N TRP A 119 -4.54 -8.34 -1.38
CA TRP A 119 -3.88 -8.82 -0.17
C TRP A 119 -4.79 -8.96 1.06
N GLU A 120 -6.05 -8.52 1.00
CA GLU A 120 -7.01 -8.51 2.12
C GLU A 120 -7.17 -9.87 2.82
N ASN A 121 -7.19 -10.95 2.05
CA ASN A 121 -7.29 -12.33 2.56
C ASN A 121 -5.91 -13.00 2.80
N GLY A 122 -4.84 -12.21 2.79
CA GLY A 122 -3.46 -12.65 2.93
C GLY A 122 -2.89 -13.35 1.70
N ILE A 123 -1.68 -13.92 1.85
CA ILE A 123 -0.91 -14.49 0.73
C ILE A 123 -1.51 -15.76 0.10
N LYS A 124 -2.34 -16.49 0.88
CA LYS A 124 -2.85 -17.82 0.54
C LYS A 124 -4.11 -17.79 -0.32
N ASN A 125 -4.95 -16.76 -0.14
CA ASN A 125 -6.31 -16.72 -0.65
C ASN A 125 -6.64 -15.38 -1.34
N PRO A 126 -5.91 -14.98 -2.39
CA PRO A 126 -6.29 -13.78 -3.14
C PRO A 126 -7.71 -13.94 -3.75
N PRO A 127 -8.44 -12.83 -3.97
CA PRO A 127 -9.76 -12.86 -4.57
C PRO A 127 -9.75 -13.50 -5.98
N ARG A 128 -10.82 -14.22 -6.31
CA ARG A 128 -10.90 -15.01 -7.56
C ARG A 128 -11.11 -14.14 -8.81
N LYS A 129 -11.86 -13.05 -8.65
CA LYS A 129 -12.20 -12.05 -9.67
C LYS A 129 -12.09 -10.67 -9.04
N ILE A 130 -11.60 -9.68 -9.78
CA ILE A 130 -11.57 -8.28 -9.35
C ILE A 130 -12.14 -7.44 -10.47
N ARG A 131 -13.02 -6.48 -10.12
CA ARG A 131 -13.47 -5.43 -11.04
C ARG A 131 -12.47 -4.29 -10.96
N VAL A 132 -11.97 -3.86 -12.11
CA VAL A 132 -10.91 -2.86 -12.22
C VAL A 132 -11.34 -1.81 -13.22
N ARG A 133 -11.20 -0.54 -12.84
CA ARG A 133 -11.28 0.61 -13.74
C ARG A 133 -9.88 0.88 -14.24
N VAL A 134 -9.71 0.93 -15.55
CA VAL A 134 -8.41 1.12 -16.17
C VAL A 134 -8.47 2.38 -17.01
N THR A 135 -7.52 3.28 -16.77
CA THR A 135 -7.35 4.50 -17.55
C THR A 135 -6.06 4.41 -18.36
N LYS A 136 -6.11 4.86 -19.61
CA LYS A 136 -4.94 5.01 -20.48
C LYS A 136 -4.74 6.50 -20.77
N SER A 137 -3.55 7.00 -20.43
CA SER A 137 -3.13 8.37 -20.73
C SER A 137 -2.53 8.46 -22.14
N VAL A 138 -2.37 9.69 -22.67
CA VAL A 138 -1.74 9.95 -23.97
C VAL A 138 -0.32 9.41 -24.05
N ASP A 139 0.45 9.47 -22.95
CA ASP A 139 1.80 8.90 -22.83
C ASP A 139 1.87 7.36 -22.95
N GLY A 140 0.72 6.69 -23.12
CA GLY A 140 0.63 5.24 -23.19
C GLY A 140 0.83 4.54 -21.83
N VAL A 141 0.88 5.31 -20.74
CA VAL A 141 0.87 4.84 -19.36
C VAL A 141 -0.53 4.35 -18.99
N VAL A 142 -0.58 3.20 -18.30
CA VAL A 142 -1.85 2.60 -17.88
C VAL A 142 -1.94 2.56 -16.37
N ARG A 143 -3.00 3.17 -15.81
CA ARG A 143 -3.30 3.16 -14.38
C ARG A 143 -4.52 2.29 -14.10
N ALA A 144 -4.42 1.44 -13.08
CA ALA A 144 -5.48 0.54 -12.66
C ALA A 144 -6.00 0.88 -11.26
N TYR A 145 -7.31 1.13 -11.19
CA TYR A 145 -8.05 1.51 -9.99
C TYR A 145 -9.07 0.43 -9.61
N LEU A 146 -9.42 0.37 -8.33
CA LEU A 146 -10.55 -0.41 -7.89
C LEU A 146 -11.84 0.20 -8.46
N ALA A 147 -12.75 -0.65 -8.93
CA ALA A 147 -14.04 -0.25 -9.52
C ALA A 147 -15.22 -0.66 -8.66
#